data_AF-A0A453ALX0-F1
#
_entry.id   AF-A0A453ALX0-F1
#
_cell.length_a   1.000
_cell.length_b   1.000
_cell.length_c   1.000
_cell.angle_alpha   90.00
_cell.angle_beta   90.00
_cell.angle_gamma   90.00
#
_symmetry.space_group_name_H-M   'P 1'
#
loop_
_entity.id
_entity.type
_entity.pdbx_description
1 polymer ?
#
loop_
_entity_poly.entity_id
_entity_poly.type
_entity_poly.pdbx_seq_one_letter_code
_entity_poly.pdbx_strand_id
1 'polypeptide(L)'
;MFGWILEPLVFGDYPEVMKKNVGSRLPSFTKVQSELIKGSFDFIGLNHYFSLYVSDRQTEPGIRDYNRDMSIYYRASRTEPPAGQGAPTNVPSDPKGLQLVLGYLKETYGITQLYVHENGKHI
;
A
#
# COMPACT_ATOMS: atom_id res chain seq x y z
N MET A 1 1.21 -1.75 0.40
CA MET A 1 0.43 -0.73 -0.35
C MET A 1 0.77 0.68 0.12
N PHE A 2 0.71 0.99 1.42
CA PHE A 2 0.96 2.35 1.95
C PHE A 2 2.34 2.95 1.64
N GLY A 3 3.41 2.14 1.67
CA GLY A 3 4.78 2.62 1.56
C GLY A 3 5.11 3.38 0.27
N TRP A 4 4.42 3.12 -0.85
CA TRP A 4 4.64 3.88 -2.09
C TRP A 4 4.42 5.38 -1.87
N ILE A 5 3.39 5.76 -1.12
CA ILE A 5 3.08 7.17 -0.85
C ILE A 5 3.67 7.63 0.49
N LEU A 6 3.56 6.82 1.53
CA LEU A 6 3.95 7.24 2.88
C LEU A 6 5.46 7.27 3.11
N GLU A 7 6.26 6.39 2.49
CA GLU A 7 7.71 6.47 2.70
C GLU A 7 8.33 7.76 2.12
N PRO A 8 7.97 8.22 0.90
CA PRO A 8 8.42 9.53 0.43
C PRO A 8 8.00 10.66 1.36
N LEU A 9 6.76 10.66 1.82
CA LEU A 9 6.26 11.71 2.73
C LEU A 9 6.97 11.71 4.09
N VAL A 10 7.30 10.55 4.65
CA VAL A 10 7.87 10.46 6.01
C VAL A 10 9.40 10.47 6.00
N PHE A 11 10.01 9.83 5.01
CA PHE A 11 11.45 9.58 4.96
C PHE A 11 12.16 10.25 3.78
N GLY A 12 11.42 10.72 2.77
CA GLY A 12 11.97 11.46 1.62
C GLY A 12 12.34 10.59 0.43
N ASP A 13 12.06 9.28 0.45
CA ASP A 13 12.33 8.38 -0.68
C ASP A 13 11.37 7.18 -0.69
N TYR A 14 11.34 6.44 -1.80
CA TYR A 14 10.51 5.24 -1.94
C TYR A 14 11.02 4.05 -1.09
N PRO A 15 10.19 3.02 -0.85
CA PRO A 15 10.62 1.78 -0.23
C PRO A 15 11.70 1.05 -1.04
N GLU A 16 12.70 0.48 -0.36
CA GLU A 16 13.78 -0.30 -1.00
C GLU A 16 13.26 -1.47 -1.84
N VAL A 17 12.23 -2.17 -1.36
CA VAL A 17 11.57 -3.26 -2.11
C VAL A 17 10.98 -2.76 -3.43
N MET A 18 10.48 -1.53 -3.45
CA MET A 18 9.90 -0.93 -4.65
C MET A 18 10.98 -0.49 -5.64
N LYS A 19 12.06 0.14 -5.16
CA LYS A 19 13.23 0.47 -5.99
C LYS A 19 13.81 -0.78 -6.66
N LYS A 20 13.93 -1.88 -5.89
CA LYS A 20 14.41 -3.17 -6.40
C LYS A 20 13.47 -3.79 -7.44
N ASN A 21 12.17 -3.83 -7.16
CA ASN A 21 11.21 -4.54 -8.04
C ASN A 21 10.89 -3.74 -9.30
N VAL A 22 10.65 -2.43 -9.16
CA VAL A 22 10.25 -1.56 -10.26
C VAL A 22 11.45 -1.17 -11.12
N GLY A 23 12.62 -0.97 -10.49
CA GLY A 23 13.86 -0.61 -11.17
C GLY A 23 13.78 0.75 -11.85
N SER A 24 14.31 0.83 -13.08
CA SER A 24 14.41 2.08 -13.85
C SER A 24 13.07 2.72 -14.22
N ARG A 25 11.94 2.01 -14.09
CA ARG A 25 10.60 2.59 -14.28
C ARG A 25 10.18 3.50 -13.12
N LEU A 26 10.83 3.36 -11.96
CA LEU A 26 10.59 4.21 -10.81
C LEU A 26 11.49 5.45 -10.91
N PRO A 27 10.94 6.68 -11.04
CA PRO A 27 11.74 7.88 -10.96
C PRO A 27 12.41 8.00 -9.59
N SER A 28 13.62 8.53 -9.56
CA SER A 28 14.33 8.83 -8.31
C SER A 28 14.11 10.27 -7.88
N PHE A 29 14.03 10.50 -6.57
CA PHE A 29 14.11 11.85 -6.04
C PHE A 29 15.54 12.36 -6.10
N THR A 30 15.73 13.59 -6.58
CA THR A 30 16.96 14.34 -6.29
C THR A 30 17.01 14.68 -4.80
N LYS A 31 18.20 15.02 -4.29
CA LYS A 31 18.37 15.43 -2.89
C LYS A 31 17.41 16.57 -2.50
N VAL A 32 17.29 17.59 -3.36
CA VAL A 32 16.39 18.73 -3.13
C VAL A 32 14.92 18.31 -3.08
N GLN A 33 14.49 17.43 -3.99
CA GLN A 33 13.11 16.93 -3.97
C GLN A 33 12.82 16.04 -2.76
N SER A 34 13.79 15.22 -2.35
CA SER A 34 13.71 14.38 -1.15
C SER A 34 13.54 15.22 0.12
N GLU A 35 14.33 16.30 0.24
CA GLU A 35 14.20 17.27 1.34
C GLU A 35 12.86 18.01 1.30
N LEU A 36 12.36 18.35 0.10
CA LEU A 36 11.09 19.07 -0.06
C LEU A 36 9.86 18.22 0.28
N ILE A 37 9.85 16.93 -0.11
CA ILE A 37 8.69 16.06 0.10
C ILE A 37 8.62 15.50 1.52
N LYS A 38 9.76 15.37 2.20
CA LYS A 38 9.82 14.86 3.56
C LYS A 38 9.11 15.81 4.53
N GLY A 39 8.11 15.29 5.25
CA GLY A 39 7.29 16.05 6.19
C GLY A 39 6.29 17.00 5.51
N SER A 40 6.03 16.86 4.21
CA SER A 40 5.11 17.73 3.45
C SER A 40 3.63 17.43 3.70
N PHE A 41 3.25 17.17 4.95
CA PHE A 41 1.88 16.91 5.38
C PHE A 41 1.64 17.35 6.82
N ASP A 42 0.47 17.93 7.09
CA ASP A 42 0.02 18.27 8.46
C ASP A 42 -0.79 17.13 9.11
N PHE A 43 -1.48 16.35 8.27
CA PHE A 43 -2.28 15.19 8.67
C PHE A 43 -2.40 14.20 7.51
N ILE A 44 -2.83 12.97 7.81
CA ILE A 44 -3.11 11.94 6.80
C ILE A 44 -4.61 11.59 6.79
N GLY A 45 -5.23 11.68 5.62
CA GLY A 45 -6.56 11.12 5.36
C GLY A 45 -6.46 9.64 4.98
N LEU A 46 -7.17 8.77 5.68
CA LEU A 46 -7.24 7.33 5.40
C LEU A 46 -8.59 6.97 4.78
N ASN A 47 -8.54 6.33 3.62
CA ASN A 47 -9.69 5.66 3.01
C ASN A 47 -9.52 4.16 3.23
N HIS A 48 -10.46 3.53 3.93
CA HIS A 48 -10.40 2.10 4.22
C HIS A 48 -11.77 1.45 4.08
N TYR A 49 -11.83 0.39 3.28
CA TYR A 49 -13.07 -0.31 2.93
C TYR A 49 -13.05 -1.80 3.30
N PHE A 50 -11.94 -2.47 3.05
CA PHE A 50 -11.79 -3.91 3.26
C PHE A 50 -10.31 -4.27 3.46
N SER A 51 -10.09 -5.49 3.94
CA SER A 51 -8.77 -6.12 4.01
C SER A 51 -8.72 -7.34 3.09
N LEU A 52 -7.53 -7.68 2.62
CA LEU A 52 -7.27 -8.80 1.72
C LEU A 52 -6.25 -9.75 2.33
N TYR A 53 -6.41 -11.04 2.03
CA TYR A 53 -5.34 -12.00 2.22
C TYR A 53 -4.39 -11.94 1.03
N VAL A 54 -3.09 -12.03 1.33
CA VAL A 54 -2.03 -12.02 0.31
C VAL A 54 -1.12 -13.22 0.48
N SER A 55 -0.57 -13.73 -0.62
CA SER A 55 0.53 -14.69 -0.60
C SER A 55 1.56 -14.30 -1.65
N ASP A 56 2.78 -14.82 -1.50
CA ASP A 56 3.83 -14.67 -2.49
C ASP A 56 3.36 -15.14 -3.88
N ARG A 57 3.78 -14.39 -4.89
CA ARG A 57 3.65 -14.75 -6.30
C ARG A 57 5.03 -14.68 -6.92
N GLN A 58 5.49 -15.82 -7.40
CA GLN A 58 6.76 -15.91 -8.12
C GLN A 58 6.78 -14.91 -9.29
N THR A 59 7.87 -14.14 -9.36
CA THR A 59 8.05 -13.14 -10.41
C THR A 59 8.54 -13.84 -11.67
N GLU A 60 7.70 -13.87 -12.70
CA GLU A 60 8.06 -14.43 -14.00
C GLU A 60 8.83 -13.42 -14.86
N PRO A 61 9.77 -13.87 -15.70
CA PRO A 61 10.42 -13.01 -16.70
C PRO A 61 9.41 -12.39 -17.67
N GLY A 62 9.71 -11.19 -18.18
CA GLY A 62 8.90 -10.51 -19.19
C GLY A 62 8.52 -9.08 -18.80
N ILE A 63 7.55 -8.52 -19.54
CA ILE A 63 7.05 -7.16 -19.28
C ILE A 63 6.39 -7.13 -17.90
N ARG A 64 6.88 -6.24 -17.04
CA ARG A 64 6.33 -5.99 -15.71
C ARG A 64 5.45 -4.76 -15.73
N ASP A 65 4.28 -4.89 -15.10
CA ASP A 65 3.38 -3.80 -14.78
C ASP A 65 3.30 -3.63 -13.25
N TYR A 66 2.50 -2.66 -12.81
CA TYR A 66 2.26 -2.40 -11.40
C TYR A 66 1.86 -3.65 -10.61
N ASN A 67 0.98 -4.49 -11.15
CA ASN A 67 0.50 -5.69 -10.46
C ASN A 67 1.57 -6.76 -10.34
N ARG A 68 2.40 -6.94 -11.38
CA ARG A 68 3.53 -7.87 -11.37
C ARG A 68 4.68 -7.39 -10.50
N ASP A 69 4.80 -6.09 -10.23
CA ASP A 69 5.83 -5.52 -9.34
C ASP A 69 5.54 -5.76 -7.86
N MET A 70 4.26 -5.90 -7.51
CA MET A 70 3.86 -6.22 -6.14
C MET A 70 4.17 -7.68 -5.76
N SER A 71 4.32 -8.58 -6.74
CA SER A 71 4.69 -9.99 -6.54
C SER A 71 3.80 -10.72 -5.51
N ILE A 72 2.49 -10.46 -5.54
CA ILE A 72 1.51 -11.10 -4.66
C ILE A 72 0.27 -11.60 -5.41
N TYR A 73 -0.41 -12.58 -4.80
CA TYR A 73 -1.78 -12.96 -5.12
C TYR A 73 -2.74 -12.39 -4.08
N TYR A 74 -3.89 -11.85 -4.52
CA TYR A 74 -4.96 -11.37 -3.64
C TYR A 74 -6.04 -12.45 -3.43
N ARG A 75 -6.60 -12.53 -2.22
CA ARG A 75 -7.74 -13.38 -1.89
C ARG A 75 -8.73 -12.68 -0.96
N ALA A 76 -10.01 -12.96 -1.12
CA ALA A 76 -11.07 -12.45 -0.25
C ALA A 76 -11.13 -13.23 1.08
N SER A 77 -10.78 -14.52 1.06
CA SER A 77 -10.68 -15.38 2.23
C SER A 77 -9.40 -16.24 2.19
N ARG A 78 -9.04 -16.86 3.32
CA ARG A 78 -7.84 -17.72 3.41
C ARG A 78 -7.94 -18.99 2.57
N THR A 79 -9.15 -19.43 2.26
CA THR A 79 -9.45 -20.74 1.67
C THR A 79 -9.82 -20.66 0.20
N GLU A 80 -10.20 -19.48 -0.28
CA GLU A 80 -10.51 -19.29 -1.70
C GLU A 80 -9.25 -19.25 -2.57
N PRO A 81 -9.36 -19.66 -3.85
CA PRO A 81 -8.28 -19.45 -4.81
C PRO A 81 -8.00 -17.94 -4.99
N PRO A 82 -6.79 -17.59 -5.45
CA PRO A 82 -6.50 -16.20 -5.84
C PRO A 82 -7.57 -15.61 -6.74
N ALA A 83 -7.93 -14.35 -6.48
CA ALA A 83 -8.56 -13.54 -7.51
C ALA A 83 -7.57 -13.45 -8.70
N GLY A 84 -8.09 -13.38 -9.93
CA GLY A 84 -7.29 -13.37 -11.16
C GLY A 84 -6.37 -12.15 -11.29
N GLN A 85 -6.51 -11.36 -12.36
CA GLN A 85 -5.77 -10.10 -12.45
C GLN A 85 -6.50 -9.00 -11.67
N GLY A 86 -6.23 -8.92 -10.37
CA GLY A 86 -6.71 -7.83 -9.51
C GLY A 86 -7.20 -8.28 -8.14
N ALA A 87 -7.59 -7.31 -7.31
CA ALA A 87 -8.23 -7.56 -6.03
C ALA A 87 -9.66 -8.12 -6.24
N PRO A 88 -10.14 -9.02 -5.35
CA PRO A 88 -11.52 -9.49 -5.39
C PRO A 88 -12.50 -8.33 -5.15
N THR A 89 -13.64 -8.36 -5.84
CA THR A 89 -14.68 -7.33 -5.74
C THR A 89 -15.69 -7.59 -4.63
N ASN A 90 -15.86 -8.85 -4.22
CA ASN A 90 -16.72 -9.21 -3.11
C ASN A 90 -15.87 -9.63 -1.91
N VAL A 91 -15.79 -8.74 -0.92
CA VAL A 91 -14.97 -8.92 0.28
C VAL A 91 -15.82 -8.68 1.53
N PRO A 92 -15.68 -9.54 2.55
CA PRO A 92 -16.33 -9.31 3.83
C PRO A 92 -15.89 -7.97 4.44
N SER A 93 -16.80 -7.36 5.21
CA SER A 93 -16.43 -6.20 6.02
C SER A 93 -15.43 -6.62 7.08
N ASP A 94 -14.37 -5.83 7.27
CA ASP A 94 -13.34 -6.10 8.28
C ASP A 94 -13.04 -4.86 9.13
N PRO A 95 -13.84 -4.62 10.19
CA PRO A 95 -13.57 -3.54 11.14
C PRO A 95 -12.23 -3.72 11.88
N LYS A 96 -11.77 -4.96 12.06
CA LYS A 96 -10.50 -5.22 12.74
C LYS A 96 -9.33 -4.80 11.86
N GLY A 97 -9.42 -5.02 10.55
CA GLY A 97 -8.48 -4.52 9.55
C GLY A 97 -8.25 -3.02 9.67
N LEU A 98 -9.32 -2.22 9.82
CA LEU A 98 -9.19 -0.77 10.03
C LEU A 98 -8.39 -0.46 11.30
N GLN A 99 -8.72 -1.10 12.43
CA GLN A 99 -7.98 -0.90 13.69
C GLN A 99 -6.49 -1.24 13.53
N LEU A 100 -6.18 -2.34 12.84
CA LEU A 100 -4.80 -2.77 12.59
C LEU A 100 -4.06 -1.79 11.69
N VAL A 101 -4.70 -1.26 10.64
CA VAL A 101 -4.10 -0.23 9.78
C VAL A 101 -3.80 1.04 10.58
N LEU A 102 -4.73 1.49 11.43
CA LEU A 102 -4.50 2.67 12.29
C LEU A 102 -3.31 2.46 13.23
N GLY A 103 -3.21 1.29 13.86
CA GLY A 103 -2.07 0.91 14.70
C GLY A 103 -0.76 0.89 13.90
N TYR A 104 -0.76 0.23 12.74
CA TYR A 104 0.39 0.14 11.85
C TYR A 104 0.91 1.52 11.40
N LEU A 105 0.00 2.42 11.01
CA LEU A 105 0.37 3.78 10.57
C LEU A 105 0.98 4.60 11.72
N LYS A 106 0.43 4.46 12.92
CA LYS A 106 0.99 5.11 14.11
C LYS A 106 2.37 4.56 14.47
N GLU A 107 2.51 3.24 14.54
CA GLU A 107 3.73 2.58 15.03
C GLU A 107 4.87 2.60 14.01
N THR A 108 4.56 2.47 12.72
CA THR A 108 5.58 2.34 11.65
C THR A 108 5.99 3.70 11.10
N TYR A 109 5.04 4.63 10.96
CA TYR A 109 5.28 5.93 10.31
C TYR A 109 5.24 7.10 11.30
N GLY A 110 4.91 6.87 12.57
CA GLY A 110 4.79 7.94 13.57
C GLY A 110 3.62 8.88 13.30
N ILE A 111 2.65 8.49 12.46
CA ILE A 111 1.53 9.34 12.09
C ILE A 111 0.53 9.38 13.25
N THR A 112 0.46 10.53 13.92
CA THR A 112 -0.46 10.76 15.06
C THR A 112 -1.70 11.55 14.65
N GLN A 113 -1.60 12.42 13.65
CA GLN A 113 -2.72 13.20 13.13
C GLN A 113 -3.32 12.51 11.90
N LEU A 114 -4.29 11.63 12.12
CA LEU A 114 -4.94 10.83 11.09
C LEU A 114 -6.46 10.92 11.20
N TYR A 115 -7.11 11.09 10.05
CA TYR A 115 -8.57 11.13 9.93
C TYR A 115 -9.05 10.06 8.96
N VAL A 116 -10.08 9.30 9.33
CA VAL A 116 -10.77 8.43 8.38
C VAL A 116 -11.61 9.34 7.47
N HIS A 117 -11.20 9.47 6.21
CA HIS A 117 -11.90 10.30 5.22
C HIS A 117 -13.02 9.52 4.54
N GLU A 118 -12.79 8.23 4.29
CA GLU A 118 -13.80 7.36 3.70
C GLU A 118 -13.86 6.00 4.39
N ASN A 119 -15.08 5.58 4.71
CA ASN A 119 -15.41 4.23 5.13
C ASN A 119 -16.88 3.96 4.78
N GLY A 120 -17.15 2.82 4.14
CA GLY A 120 -18.51 2.46 3.76
C GLY A 120 -18.58 1.12 3.04
N LYS A 121 -19.78 0.70 2.69
CA LYS A 121 -20.02 -0.48 1.86
C LYS A 121 -21.30 -0.28 1.06
N HIS A 122 -21.28 -0.64 -0.22
CA HIS A 122 -22.49 -0.68 -1.03
C HIS A 122 -23.40 -1.80 -0.51
N ILE A 123 -24.66 -1.47 -0.21
CA ILE A 123 -25.71 -2.39 0.25
C ILE A 123 -26.62 -2.72 -0.92
#